data_AF-A0A9D7WN59-F1
#
_entry.id   AF-A0A9D7WN59-F1
#
_cell.length_a   1.000
_cell.length_b   1.000
_cell.length_c   1.000
_cell.angle_alpha   90.00
_cell.angle_beta   90.00
_cell.angle_gamma   90.00
#
_symmetry.space_group_name_H-M   'P 1'
#
loop_
_entity.id
_entity.type
_entity.pdbx_description
1 polymer ?
#
loop_
_entity_poly.entity_id
_entity_poly.type
_entity_poly.pdbx_seq_one_letter_code
_entity_poly.pdbx_strand_id
1 'polypeptide(L)' 'MKIAKIILGIVTTFILTTSCSGWSEKDKERYLNDCEKAKLDSIFCNCSLEKITAKYNSFEHAMRNENDFPEIFNACK' A
#
# COMPACT_ATOMS: atom_id res chain seq x y z
N MET A 1 -7.11 11.98 55.60
CA MET A 1 -5.98 12.20 54.66
C MET A 1 -5.15 10.92 54.57
N LYS A 2 -5.09 10.28 53.39
CA LYS A 2 -3.85 9.80 52.76
C LYS A 2 -4.17 8.95 51.51
N ILE A 3 -3.90 9.61 50.38
CA ILE A 3 -3.21 9.09 49.19
C ILE A 3 -3.98 8.11 48.29
N ALA A 4 -4.29 8.67 47.12
CA ALA A 4 -4.67 8.04 45.86
C ALA A 4 -3.97 6.71 45.56
N LYS A 5 -4.74 5.76 45.03
CA LYS A 5 -4.23 4.73 44.10
C LYS A 5 -5.18 4.63 42.92
N ILE A 6 -4.88 5.47 41.94
CA ILE A 6 -5.31 5.33 40.55
C ILE A 6 -4.86 3.94 40.09
N ILE A 7 -5.78 3.02 39.84
CA ILE A 7 -5.50 1.83 39.03
C ILE A 7 -6.37 1.96 37.79
N LEU A 8 -5.79 2.67 36.83
CA LEU A 8 -6.20 2.79 35.45
C LEU A 8 -5.95 1.43 34.77
N GLY A 9 -6.96 0.57 34.73
CA GLY A 9 -6.89 -0.76 34.12
C GLY A 9 -7.37 -0.75 32.67
N ILE A 10 -6.53 -0.24 31.78
CA ILE A 10 -6.36 -0.62 30.36
C ILE A 10 -7.65 -0.86 29.56
N VAL A 11 -8.11 0.19 28.86
CA VAL A 11 -8.98 0.03 27.69
C VAL A 11 -8.10 -0.50 26.55
N THR A 12 -8.16 -1.81 26.30
CA THR A 12 -7.49 -2.44 25.17
C THR A 12 -8.27 -2.08 23.90
N THR A 13 -7.95 -0.94 23.29
CA THR A 13 -8.47 -0.59 21.98
C THR A 13 -7.85 -1.55 20.96
N PHE A 14 -8.62 -2.55 20.56
CA PHE A 14 -8.29 -3.43 19.43
C PHE A 14 -8.36 -2.57 18.17
N ILE A 15 -7.23 -1.97 17.76
CA ILE A 15 -7.13 -1.32 16.46
C ILE A 15 -7.12 -2.45 15.45
N LEU A 16 -8.30 -2.76 14.92
CA LEU A 16 -8.46 -3.53 13.69
C LEU A 16 -7.82 -2.69 12.59
N THR A 17 -6.52 -2.90 12.33
CA THR A 17 -5.87 -2.39 11.13
C THR A 17 -6.37 -3.23 9.96
N THR A 18 -7.61 -3.01 9.54
CA THR A 18 -7.99 -3.35 8.17
C THR A 18 -7.01 -2.61 7.29
N SER A 19 -6.30 -3.32 6.42
CA SER A 19 -5.40 -2.75 5.43
C SER A 19 -6.21 -1.82 4.51
N CYS A 20 -6.41 -0.57 4.95
CA CYS A 20 -6.88 0.50 4.12
C CYS A 20 -5.71 0.87 3.21
N SER A 21 -5.49 0.06 2.18
CA SER A 21 -4.73 0.49 1.02
C SER A 21 -5.35 1.82 0.58
N GLY A 22 -4.55 2.89 0.54
CA GLY A 22 -4.99 4.18 0.04
C GLY A 22 -5.11 4.20 -1.49
N TRP A 23 -5.00 3.05 -2.14
CA TRP A 23 -5.33 2.86 -3.55
C TRP A 23 -6.81 2.56 -3.70
N SER A 24 -7.52 3.45 -4.39
CA SER A 24 -8.86 3.14 -4.87
C SER A 24 -8.81 2.11 -6.00
N GLU A 25 -9.95 1.46 -6.28
CA GLU A 25 -10.04 0.58 -7.45
C GLU A 25 -9.72 1.31 -8.76
N LYS A 26 -10.08 2.59 -8.85
CA LYS A 26 -9.75 3.44 -10.00
C LYS A 26 -8.25 3.66 -10.14
N ASP A 27 -7.50 3.76 -9.05
CA ASP A 27 -6.05 3.90 -9.09
C ASP A 27 -5.37 2.62 -9.59
N LYS A 28 -5.86 1.46 -9.13
CA LYS A 28 -5.40 0.15 -9.58
C LYS A 28 -5.69 -0.04 -11.06
N GLU A 29 -6.91 0.28 -11.50
CA GLU A 29 -7.31 0.21 -12.91
C GLU A 29 -6.47 1.14 -13.78
N ARG A 30 -6.23 2.37 -13.33
CA ARG A 30 -5.34 3.31 -14.03
C ARG A 30 -3.93 2.76 -14.17
N TYR A 31 -3.37 2.23 -13.09
CA TYR A 31 -2.04 1.64 -13.09
C TYR A 31 -1.92 0.47 -14.08
N LEU A 32 -2.88 -0.46 -14.05
CA LEU A 32 -2.91 -1.60 -14.98
C LEU A 32 -3.03 -1.13 -16.43
N ASN A 33 -3.92 -0.18 -16.71
CA ASN A 33 -4.07 0.38 -18.06
C ASN A 33 -2.78 1.02 -18.57
N ASP A 34 -2.06 1.77 -17.72
CA ASP A 34 -0.80 2.41 -18.12
C ASP A 34 0.33 1.38 -18.30
N CYS A 35 0.34 0.31 -17.50
CA CYS A 35 1.25 -0.83 -17.65
C CYS A 35 1.02 -1.59 -18.97
N GLU A 36 -0.24 -1.90 -19.29
CA GLU A 36 -0.61 -2.59 -20.53
C GLU A 36 -0.33 -1.72 -21.77
N LYS A 37 -0.56 -0.40 -21.70
CA LYS A 37 -0.18 0.55 -22.76
C LYS A 37 1.33 0.58 -23.01
N ALA A 38 2.14 0.30 -21.99
CA ALA A 38 3.59 0.13 -22.14
C ALA A 38 3.98 -1.19 -22.83
N LYS A 39 3.01 -1.98 -23.29
CA LYS A 39 3.16 -3.29 -23.95
C LYS A 39 3.79 -4.35 -23.04
N LEU A 40 3.59 -4.22 -21.73
CA LEU A 40 3.93 -5.24 -20.75
C LEU A 40 2.79 -6.26 -20.67
N ASP A 41 3.11 -7.51 -20.39
CA ASP A 41 2.10 -8.56 -20.31
C ASP A 41 1.27 -8.45 -19.03
N SER A 42 0.07 -9.02 -19.04
CA SER A 42 -0.87 -8.91 -17.93
C SER A 42 -0.40 -9.62 -16.66
N ILE A 43 0.45 -10.64 -16.75
CA ILE A 43 1.02 -11.32 -15.58
C ILE A 43 2.01 -10.37 -14.90
N PHE A 44 2.89 -9.75 -15.68
CA PHE A 44 3.81 -8.72 -15.21
C PHE A 44 3.04 -7.55 -14.56
N CYS A 45 2.02 -7.02 -15.22
CA CYS A 45 1.28 -5.86 -14.71
C CYS A 45 0.58 -6.15 -13.38
N ASN A 46 0.01 -7.35 -13.21
CA ASN A 46 -0.58 -7.76 -11.94
C ASN A 46 0.49 -7.94 -10.85
N CYS A 47 1.61 -8.58 -11.15
CA CYS A 47 2.73 -8.67 -10.21
C CYS A 47 3.21 -7.27 -9.78
N SER A 48 3.41 -6.38 -10.74
CA SER A 48 3.89 -5.02 -10.49
C SER A 48 2.89 -4.24 -9.62
N LEU A 49 1.58 -4.41 -9.87
CA LEU A 49 0.52 -3.83 -9.05
C LEU A 49 0.56 -4.35 -7.60
N GLU A 50 0.71 -5.65 -7.39
CA GLU A 50 0.84 -6.22 -6.03
C GLU A 50 2.05 -5.65 -5.30
N LYS A 51 3.21 -5.58 -5.96
CA LYS A 51 4.44 -5.05 -5.36
C LYS A 51 4.34 -3.57 -5.04
N ILE A 52 3.81 -2.77 -5.95
CA ILE A 52 3.73 -1.31 -5.77
C ILE A 52 2.71 -0.92 -4.70
N THR A 53 1.59 -1.64 -4.61
CA THR A 53 0.56 -1.40 -3.59
C THR A 53 0.99 -1.88 -2.20
N ALA A 54 1.88 -2.87 -2.13
CA ALA A 54 2.52 -3.28 -0.88
C ALA A 54 3.60 -2.30 -0.41
N LYS A 55 4.28 -1.61 -1.34
CA LYS A 55 5.37 -0.67 -1.02
C LYS A 55 4.88 0.75 -0.72
N TYR A 56 3.85 1.22 -1.42
CA TYR A 56 3.33 2.58 -1.26
C TYR A 56 1.86 2.59 -0.91
N ASN A 57 1.53 3.36 0.14
CA ASN A 57 0.17 3.45 0.65
C ASN A 57 -0.83 4.19 -0.28
N SER A 58 -0.38 4.90 -1.32
CA SER A 58 -1.28 5.55 -2.30
C SER A 58 -0.63 5.66 -3.68
N PHE A 59 -1.47 5.84 -4.70
CA PHE A 59 -1.02 6.06 -6.09
C PHE A 59 -0.08 7.27 -6.21
N GLU A 60 -0.44 8.40 -5.60
CA GLU A 60 0.36 9.62 -5.66
C GLU A 60 1.70 9.46 -4.96
N HIS A 61 1.73 8.72 -3.84
CA HIS A 61 2.98 8.41 -3.16
C HIS A 61 3.88 7.54 -4.04
N ALA A 62 3.32 6.56 -4.74
CA ALA A 62 4.09 5.75 -5.70
C ALA A 62 4.64 6.59 -6.86
N MET A 63 3.82 7.46 -7.47
CA MET A 63 4.27 8.31 -8.59
C MET A 63 5.38 9.30 -8.19
N ARG A 64 5.40 9.78 -6.94
CA ARG A 64 6.49 10.63 -6.44
C ARG A 64 7.80 9.87 -6.21
N ASN A 65 7.77 8.54 -6.20
CA ASN A 65 8.92 7.67 -5.97
C ASN A 65 9.16 6.76 -7.19
N GLU A 66 8.93 7.27 -8.40
CA GLU A 66 9.13 6.51 -9.65
C GLU A 66 10.56 5.94 -9.83
N ASN A 67 11.55 6.55 -9.19
CA ASN A 67 12.95 6.06 -9.18
C ASN A 67 13.11 4.65 -8.62
N ASP A 68 12.16 4.18 -7.83
CA ASP A 68 12.17 2.84 -7.24
C ASP A 68 11.51 1.80 -8.18
N PHE A 69 10.87 2.22 -9.27
CA PHE A 69 10.16 1.31 -10.17
C PHE A 69 11.06 0.29 -10.87
N PRO A 70 12.35 0.56 -11.19
CA PRO A 70 13.25 -0.48 -11.69
C PRO A 70 13.41 -1.67 -10.72
N GLU A 71 13.35 -1.44 -9.40
CA GLU A 71 13.37 -2.51 -8.41
C GLU A 71 12.10 -3.36 -8.50
N ILE A 72 10.94 -2.71 -8.57
CA ILE A 72 9.64 -3.37 -8.74
C ILE A 72 9.61 -4.16 -10.05
N PHE A 73 10.14 -3.59 -11.12
CA PHE A 73 10.23 -4.22 -12.43
C PHE A 73 11.06 -5.51 -12.39
N ASN A 74 12.26 -5.44 -11.80
CA ASN A 74 13.13 -6.61 -11.68
C ASN A 74 12.53 -7.71 -10.79
N ALA A 75 11.67 -7.36 -9.83
CA ALA A 75 10.99 -8.32 -8.97
C ALA A 75 9.86 -9.11 -9.68
N CYS A 76 9.44 -8.66 -10.86
CA CYS A 76 8.32 -9.25 -11.62
C CYS A 76 8.74 -9.84 -12.99
N LYS A 77 10.03 -9.78 -13.32
CA LYS A 77 10.64 -10.41 -14.51
C LYS A 77 11.01 -11.86 -14.23
#